data_AF-A0A1C7MAL8-F1
#
_entry.id   AF-A0A1C7MAL8-F1
#
_cell.length_a   1.000
_cell.length_b   1.000
_cell.length_c   1.000
_cell.angle_alpha   90.00
_cell.angle_beta   90.00
_cell.angle_gamma   90.00
#
_symmetry.space_group_name_H-M   'P 1'
#
loop_
_entity.id
_entity.type
_entity.pdbx_description
1 polymer ?
#
loop_
_entity_poly.entity_id
_entity_poly.type
_entity_poly.pdbx_seq_one_letter_code
_entity_poly.pdbx_strand_id
1 'polypeptide(L)'
;MRLWQDHLSHPSSIILYLSPEYTPDEPVAFLFAYPRRHATSLRGGQKESLHIWIAGVLPKRRKEGCLARLINELDSNAFLTTCTNPTQFPDMWRWLTRRGWVVDQELGGGKVMLSKRASE
;
A
#
# COMPACT_ATOMS: atom_id res chain seq x y z
N MET A 1 16.39 8.08 -15.31
CA MET A 1 15.60 6.84 -15.21
C MET A 1 14.26 7.18 -14.59
N ARG A 2 13.13 6.84 -15.23
CA ARG A 2 11.80 7.17 -14.70
C ARG A 2 11.37 6.04 -13.77
N LEU A 3 11.71 6.15 -12.49
CA LEU A 3 11.47 5.15 -11.43
C LEU A 3 10.09 4.46 -11.51
N TRP A 4 9.06 5.18 -11.96
CA TRP A 4 7.71 4.63 -12.10
C TRP A 4 7.55 3.62 -13.21
N GLN A 5 8.28 3.79 -14.32
CA GLN A 5 8.28 2.85 -15.43
C GLN A 5 8.97 1.55 -15.03
N ASP A 6 10.05 1.63 -14.25
CA ASP A 6 10.79 0.47 -13.78
C ASP A 6 9.91 -0.39 -12.86
N HIS A 7 9.19 0.22 -11.92
CA HIS A 7 8.28 -0.56 -11.08
C HIS A 7 7.08 -1.06 -11.90
N LEU A 8 6.47 -0.27 -12.78
CA LEU A 8 5.32 -0.75 -13.59
C LEU A 8 5.68 -1.88 -14.54
N SER A 9 6.91 -1.91 -15.05
CA SER A 9 7.38 -2.96 -15.97
C SER A 9 7.82 -4.24 -15.27
N HIS A 10 7.92 -4.25 -13.93
CA HIS A 10 8.26 -5.45 -13.19
C HIS A 10 7.13 -6.50 -13.31
N PRO A 11 7.41 -7.77 -13.65
CA PRO A 11 6.37 -8.77 -13.95
C PRO A 11 5.46 -9.11 -12.76
N SER A 12 5.96 -8.94 -11.52
CA SER A 12 5.15 -9.14 -10.30
C SER A 12 4.50 -7.85 -9.77
N SER A 13 4.48 -6.78 -10.57
CA SER A 13 3.74 -5.56 -10.20
C SER A 13 2.25 -5.74 -10.37
N ILE A 14 1.50 -5.15 -9.44
CA ILE A 14 0.06 -5.34 -9.33
C ILE A 14 -0.61 -3.97 -9.31
N ILE A 15 -1.56 -3.76 -10.22
CA ILE A 15 -2.48 -2.62 -10.19
C ILE A 15 -3.87 -3.18 -9.95
N LEU A 16 -4.49 -2.78 -8.84
CA LEU A 16 -5.88 -3.06 -8.54
C LEU A 16 -6.67 -1.77 -8.64
N TYR A 17 -7.90 -1.88 -9.13
CA TYR A 17 -8.87 -0.80 -9.09
C TYR A 17 -10.23 -1.35 -8.66
N LEU A 18 -11.05 -0.48 -8.10
CA LEU A 18 -12.41 -0.78 -7.67
C LEU A 18 -13.35 0.16 -8.43
N SER A 19 -14.28 -0.41 -9.18
CA SER A 19 -15.36 0.31 -9.86
C SER A 19 -16.72 -0.18 -9.34
N PRO A 20 -17.76 0.67 -9.34
CA PRO A 20 -19.13 0.22 -9.12
C PRO A 20 -19.56 -0.75 -10.23
N GLU A 21 -20.36 -1.75 -9.88
CA GLU A 21 -20.82 -2.77 -10.82
C GLU A 21 -21.59 -2.18 -12.00
N TYR A 22 -22.41 -1.15 -11.76
CA TYR A 22 -23.20 -0.48 -12.78
C TYR A 22 -22.41 0.53 -13.64
N THR A 23 -21.19 0.91 -13.22
CA THR A 23 -20.31 1.85 -13.94
C THR A 23 -18.86 1.37 -13.88
N PRO A 24 -18.56 0.21 -14.50
CA PRO A 24 -17.26 -0.48 -14.35
C PRO A 24 -16.08 0.31 -14.93
N ASP A 25 -16.36 1.22 -15.86
CA ASP A 25 -15.43 2.16 -16.49
C ASP A 25 -15.09 3.38 -15.62
N GLU A 26 -15.76 3.56 -14.48
CA GLU A 26 -15.52 4.64 -13.52
C GLU A 26 -14.86 4.14 -12.22
N PRO A 27 -13.54 3.92 -12.20
CA PRO A 27 -12.85 3.48 -10.99
C PRO A 27 -12.91 4.54 -9.89
N VAL A 28 -13.31 4.12 -8.69
CA VAL A 28 -13.44 4.98 -7.51
C VAL A 28 -12.29 4.83 -6.51
N ALA A 29 -11.52 3.75 -6.63
CA ALA A 29 -10.31 3.54 -5.87
C ALA A 29 -9.30 2.76 -6.69
N PHE A 30 -8.01 2.93 -6.37
CA PHE A 30 -6.93 2.18 -6.98
C PHE A 30 -5.80 1.94 -5.98
N LEU A 31 -4.99 0.93 -6.26
CA LEU A 31 -3.79 0.59 -5.54
C LEU A 31 -2.76 0.07 -6.55
N PHE A 32 -1.52 0.57 -6.46
CA PHE A 32 -0.38 0.05 -7.18
C PHE A 32 0.67 -0.45 -6.18
N ALA A 33 1.04 -1.71 -6.32
CA ALA A 33 2.11 -2.34 -5.56
C ALA A 33 3.14 -3.04 -6.46
N TYR A 34 4.37 -3.14 -5.98
CA TYR A 34 5.46 -3.81 -6.68
C TYR A 34 6.37 -4.54 -5.67
N PRO A 35 7.05 -5.63 -6.07
CA PRO A 35 7.97 -6.32 -5.18
C PRO A 35 9.18 -5.44 -4.90
N ARG A 36 9.56 -5.37 -3.62
CA ARG A 36 10.69 -4.57 -3.14
C ARG A 36 11.63 -5.42 -2.31
N ARG A 37 12.92 -5.32 -2.62
CA ARG A 37 14.02 -5.81 -1.79
C ARG A 37 14.50 -4.72 -0.85
N HIS A 38 14.72 -5.07 0.40
CA HIS A 38 15.18 -4.16 1.45
C HIS A 38 16.64 -4.41 1.79
N ALA A 39 17.42 -3.34 1.92
CA ALA A 39 18.83 -3.44 2.32
C ALA A 39 18.96 -3.96 3.77
N THR A 40 18.09 -3.46 4.65
CA THR A 40 17.95 -3.92 6.04
C THR A 40 16.70 -4.77 6.16
N SER A 41 16.77 -5.87 6.93
CA SER A 41 15.61 -6.71 7.20
C SER A 41 14.49 -5.91 7.86
N LEU A 42 13.26 -6.14 7.42
CA LEU A 42 12.04 -5.66 8.04
C LEU A 42 11.81 -6.37 9.39
N ARG A 43 10.88 -5.84 10.20
CA ARG A 43 10.45 -6.51 11.43
C ARG A 43 9.88 -7.89 11.09
N GLY A 44 10.43 -8.92 11.71
CA GLY A 44 10.15 -10.33 11.36
C GLY A 44 11.18 -10.97 10.43
N GLY A 45 12.30 -10.28 10.14
CA GLY A 45 13.45 -10.85 9.42
C GLY A 45 13.33 -10.85 7.90
N GLN A 46 12.18 -10.44 7.36
CA GLN A 46 11.90 -10.43 5.93
C GLN A 46 12.79 -9.43 5.18
N LYS A 47 13.29 -9.81 4.00
CA LYS A 47 14.05 -8.92 3.10
C LYS A 47 13.30 -8.58 1.81
N GLU A 48 12.19 -9.25 1.56
CA GLU A 48 11.33 -9.04 0.40
C GLU A 48 9.94 -8.69 0.89
N SER A 49 9.25 -7.83 0.14
CA SER A 49 7.88 -7.41 0.44
C SER A 49 7.16 -7.01 -0.84
N LEU A 50 5.84 -7.02 -0.81
CA LEU A 50 5.03 -6.31 -1.78
C LEU A 50 4.80 -4.87 -1.28
N HIS A 51 5.44 -3.90 -1.93
CA HIS A 51 5.39 -2.50 -1.54
C HIS A 51 4.24 -1.76 -2.23
N ILE A 52 3.25 -1.33 -1.46
CA ILE A 52 2.19 -0.42 -1.91
C ILE A 52 2.81 0.96 -2.09
N TRP A 53 3.04 1.33 -3.35
CA TRP A 53 3.66 2.60 -3.69
C TRP A 53 2.65 3.74 -3.65
N ILE A 54 1.50 3.53 -4.26
CA ILE A 54 0.46 4.55 -4.34
C ILE A 54 -0.91 3.89 -4.23
N ALA A 55 -1.80 4.53 -3.49
CA ALA A 55 -3.19 4.15 -3.40
C ALA A 55 -4.05 5.40 -3.28
N GLY A 56 -5.25 5.35 -3.84
CA GLY A 56 -6.18 6.47 -3.87
C GLY A 56 -7.62 6.00 -3.76
N VAL A 57 -8.44 6.81 -3.10
CA VAL A 57 -9.90 6.66 -3.05
C VAL A 57 -10.51 8.03 -3.30
N LEU A 58 -11.47 8.09 -4.21
CA LEU A 58 -12.22 9.32 -4.48
C LEU A 58 -12.77 9.89 -3.17
N PRO A 59 -12.69 11.21 -2.93
CA PRO A 59 -13.14 11.82 -1.67
C PRO A 59 -14.55 11.40 -1.25
N LYS A 60 -15.49 11.36 -2.22
CA LYS A 60 -16.88 10.95 -2.00
C LYS A 60 -17.09 9.49 -1.59
N ARG A 61 -16.08 8.63 -1.81
CA ARG A 61 -16.09 7.19 -1.45
C ARG A 61 -15.18 6.85 -0.27
N ARG A 62 -14.55 7.86 0.36
CA ARG A 62 -13.72 7.61 1.55
C ARG A 62 -14.61 7.11 2.69
N LYS A 63 -14.04 6.28 3.56
CA LYS A 63 -14.73 5.60 4.68
C LYS A 63 -15.74 4.52 4.29
N GLU A 64 -15.96 4.26 2.99
CA GLU A 64 -16.76 3.12 2.51
C GLU A 64 -15.98 1.79 2.46
N GLY A 65 -14.74 1.77 2.97
CA GLY A 65 -13.92 0.55 3.03
C GLY A 65 -13.16 0.20 1.73
N CYS A 66 -13.22 1.03 0.68
CA CYS A 66 -12.59 0.73 -0.62
C CYS A 66 -11.10 0.33 -0.52
N LEU A 67 -10.29 1.09 0.24
CA LEU A 67 -8.87 0.79 0.39
C LEU A 67 -8.63 -0.51 1.17
N ALA A 68 -9.46 -0.81 2.17
CA ALA A 68 -9.36 -2.06 2.91
C ALA A 68 -9.62 -3.25 1.98
N ARG A 69 -10.66 -3.15 1.14
CA ARG A 69 -10.97 -4.15 0.11
C ARG A 69 -9.79 -4.35 -0.84
N LEU A 70 -9.24 -3.28 -1.42
CA LEU A 70 -8.09 -3.38 -2.32
C LEU A 70 -6.86 -4.03 -1.66
N ILE A 71 -6.59 -3.75 -0.39
CA ILE A 71 -5.47 -4.36 0.33
C ILE A 71 -5.73 -5.84 0.63
N ASN A 72 -6.98 -6.23 0.89
CA ASN A 72 -7.34 -7.62 1.13
C ASN A 72 -7.28 -8.50 -0.13
N GLU A 73 -7.39 -7.89 -1.32
CA GLU A 73 -7.18 -8.60 -2.60
C GLU A 73 -5.70 -8.83 -2.91
N LEU A 74 -4.78 -8.21 -2.16
CA LEU A 74 -3.36 -8.54 -2.26
C LEU A 74 -3.10 -9.88 -1.56
N ASP A 75 -2.23 -10.71 -2.15
CA ASP A 75 -1.87 -12.06 -1.68
C ASP A 75 -1.79 -12.15 -0.14
N SER A 76 -2.62 -13.01 0.45
CA SER A 76 -2.73 -13.22 1.90
C SER A 76 -1.43 -13.70 2.54
N ASN A 77 -0.49 -14.25 1.77
CA ASN A 77 0.81 -14.68 2.27
C ASN A 77 1.89 -13.60 2.17
N ALA A 78 1.62 -12.48 1.49
CA ALA A 78 2.62 -11.45 1.25
C ALA A 78 2.92 -10.62 2.50
N PHE A 79 4.19 -10.28 2.68
CA PHE A 79 4.58 -9.22 3.60
C PHE A 79 4.38 -7.87 2.88
N LEU A 80 3.44 -7.06 3.35
CA LEU A 80 3.10 -5.79 2.73
C LEU A 80 3.90 -4.67 3.36
N THR A 81 4.36 -3.72 2.54
CA THR A 81 4.95 -2.47 3.03
C THR A 81 4.30 -1.26 2.38
N THR A 82 4.28 -0.12 3.07
CA THR A 82 3.83 1.16 2.52
C THR A 82 4.60 2.30 3.19
N CYS A 83 4.66 3.47 2.56
CA CYS A 83 5.21 4.67 3.20
C CYS A 83 4.13 5.71 3.42
N THR A 84 4.23 6.46 4.51
CA THR A 84 3.39 7.65 4.74
C THR A 84 4.18 8.73 5.47
N ASN A 85 3.63 9.93 5.51
CA ASN A 85 4.11 11.02 6.37
C ASN A 85 3.00 11.32 7.39
N PRO A 86 3.14 10.94 8.67
CA PRO A 86 2.07 11.08 9.66
C PRO A 86 1.58 12.51 9.87
N THR A 87 2.50 13.49 9.79
CA THR A 87 2.18 14.91 9.95
C THR A 87 1.36 15.44 8.76
N GLN A 88 1.71 15.04 7.54
CA GLN A 88 1.01 15.48 6.33
C GLN A 88 -0.29 14.70 6.07
N PHE A 89 -0.32 13.42 6.45
CA PHE A 89 -1.44 12.50 6.17
C PHE A 89 -1.94 11.81 7.46
N PRO A 90 -2.44 12.58 8.45
CA PRO A 90 -2.82 12.05 9.76
C PRO A 90 -3.96 11.04 9.68
N ASP A 91 -4.87 11.20 8.72
CA ASP A 91 -5.98 10.25 8.50
C ASP A 91 -5.48 8.90 8.01
N MET A 92 -4.57 8.88 7.04
CA MET A 92 -3.95 7.66 6.54
C MET A 92 -3.12 6.98 7.63
N TRP A 93 -2.34 7.76 8.37
CA TRP A 93 -1.57 7.26 9.51
C TRP A 93 -2.46 6.58 10.57
N ARG A 94 -3.54 7.24 10.99
CA ARG A 94 -4.52 6.66 11.92
C ARG A 94 -5.19 5.42 11.32
N TRP A 95 -5.48 5.43 10.02
CA TRP A 95 -6.10 4.29 9.35
C TRP A 95 -5.20 3.06 9.34
N LEU A 96 -3.92 3.24 9.04
CA LEU A 96 -2.89 2.19 8.99
C LEU A 96 -2.63 1.60 10.38
N THR A 97 -2.29 2.45 11.35
CA THR A 97 -1.95 2.01 12.72
C THR A 97 -3.10 1.28 13.41
N ARG A 98 -4.34 1.73 13.23
CA ARG A 98 -5.54 1.03 13.76
C ARG A 98 -5.78 -0.35 13.11
N ARG A 99 -5.12 -0.66 12.00
CA ARG A 99 -5.27 -1.92 11.25
C ARG A 99 -4.04 -2.83 11.36
N GLY A 100 -3.23 -2.61 12.39
CA GLY A 100 -2.09 -3.46 12.71
C GLY A 100 -0.88 -3.23 11.82
N TRP A 101 -0.83 -2.12 11.06
CA TRP A 101 0.41 -1.71 10.42
C TRP A 101 1.38 -1.17 11.46
N VAL A 102 2.65 -1.57 11.35
CA VAL A 102 3.70 -1.30 12.31
C VAL A 102 4.81 -0.52 11.63
N VAL A 103 5.38 0.48 12.30
CA VAL A 103 6.56 1.20 11.79
C VAL A 103 7.77 0.28 11.77
N ASP A 104 8.37 0.13 10.58
CA ASP A 104 9.62 -0.60 10.39
C ASP A 104 10.83 0.32 10.38
N GLN A 105 10.72 1.45 9.69
CA GLN A 105 11.84 2.35 9.43
C GLN A 105 11.40 3.80 9.37
N GLU A 106 12.22 4.69 9.89
CA GLU A 106 12.13 6.13 9.64
C GLU A 106 12.98 6.47 8.40
N LEU A 107 12.40 7.19 7.45
CA LEU A 107 13.03 7.51 6.16
C LEU A 107 13.49 8.98 6.07
N GLY A 108 13.48 9.70 7.20
CA GLY A 108 13.77 11.14 7.24
C GLY A 108 12.59 12.02 6.83
N GLY A 109 12.63 13.31 7.21
CA GLY A 109 11.58 14.28 6.88
C GLY A 109 10.18 13.95 7.42
N GLY A 110 10.11 13.17 8.51
CA GLY A 110 8.85 12.67 9.08
C GLY A 110 8.20 11.56 8.26
N LYS A 111 8.83 11.06 7.20
CA LYS A 111 8.34 9.91 6.43
C LYS A 111 8.71 8.62 7.15
N VAL A 112 7.75 7.72 7.24
CA VAL A 112 7.93 6.39 7.84
C VAL A 112 7.52 5.32 6.86
N MET A 113 8.20 4.18 6.91
CA MET A 113 7.79 2.94 6.27
C MET A 113 7.08 2.07 7.31
N LEU A 114 5.92 1.57 6.94
CA LEU A 114 5.18 0.60 7.72
C LEU A 114 5.14 -0.75 7.02
N SER A 115 5.03 -1.81 7.80
CA SER A 115 4.68 -3.13 7.32
C SER A 115 3.49 -3.73 8.02
N LYS A 116 2.93 -4.73 7.33
CA LYS A 116 1.92 -5.64 7.85
C LYS A 116 2.09 -6.97 7.14
N ARG A 117 2.00 -8.08 7.87
CA ARG A 117 1.76 -9.38 7.23
C ARG A 117 0.32 -9.39 6.72
N ALA A 118 0.12 -9.64 5.43
CA ALA A 118 -1.24 -9.87 4.93
C ALA A 118 -1.88 -10.94 5.83
N SER A 119 -3.10 -10.65 6.29
CA SER A 119 -3.77 -11.48 7.28
C SER A 119 -4.23 -12.77 6.60
N GLU A 120 -4.10 -13.91 7.28
CA GLU A 120 -4.87 -15.13 6.97
C GLU A 120 -6.38 -14.84 7.00
#